data_AF-A0A840SIB4-F1
#
_entry.id   AF-A0A840SIB4-F1
#
_cell.length_a   1.000
_cell.length_b   1.000
_cell.length_c   1.000
_cell.angle_alpha   90.00
_cell.angle_beta   90.00
_cell.angle_gamma   90.00
#
_symmetry.space_group_name_H-M   'P 1'
#
loop_
_entity.id
_entity.type
_entity.pdbx_description
1 polymer ?
#
loop_
_entity_poly.entity_id
_entity_poly.type
_entity_poly.pdbx_seq_one_letter_code
_entity_poly.pdbx_strand_id
1 'polypeptide(L)'
;MKKAVIYASTTGNTEAMANAVAEGVKESGAELVFAQASEADAAEVASCDVIILGSPAMGDEVLEDSMEDFYAGLEPSLSSKKVAVFGSYDWGDGQWLRTWTERLSAAGAVVLNGEGLKAQLTPDEAALAECKELGKIS
;
A
#
# COMPACT_ATOMS: atom_id res chain seq x y z
N MET A 1 2.59 -10.25 15.68
CA MET A 1 2.92 -9.72 14.34
C MET A 1 2.23 -8.37 14.22
N LYS A 2 2.97 -7.33 13.83
CA LYS A 2 2.47 -5.97 13.64
C LYS A 2 2.56 -5.61 12.16
N LYS A 3 1.45 -5.13 11.59
CA LYS A 3 1.35 -4.76 10.18
C LYS A 3 0.97 -3.29 10.07
N ALA A 4 1.61 -2.57 9.14
CA ALA A 4 1.21 -1.23 8.78
C ALA A 4 0.39 -1.26 7.48
N VAL A 5 -0.70 -0.51 7.45
CA VAL A 5 -1.49 -0.21 6.25
C VAL A 5 -1.57 1.31 6.15
N ILE A 6 -0.75 1.88 5.28
CA ILE A 6 -0.65 3.33 5.07
C ILE A 6 -1.16 3.65 3.69
N TYR A 7 -2.02 4.66 3.56
CA TYR A 7 -2.63 4.97 2.28
C TYR A 7 -2.76 6.47 2.01
N ALA A 8 -2.79 6.84 0.73
CA ALA A 8 -3.28 8.13 0.25
C ALA A 8 -4.57 7.92 -0.54
N SER A 9 -5.45 8.93 -0.57
CA SER A 9 -6.72 8.86 -1.29
C SER A 9 -7.27 10.26 -1.52
N THR A 10 -7.73 10.54 -2.74
CA THR A 10 -8.36 11.82 -3.11
C THR A 10 -9.87 11.74 -3.23
N THR A 11 -10.40 10.62 -3.74
CA THR A 11 -11.84 10.43 -4.00
C THR A 11 -12.46 9.29 -3.20
N GLY A 12 -11.69 8.63 -2.33
CA GLY A 12 -12.17 7.54 -1.47
C GLY A 12 -11.98 6.13 -2.05
N ASN A 13 -11.59 5.98 -3.32
CA ASN A 13 -11.43 4.66 -3.93
C ASN A 13 -10.29 3.84 -3.30
N THR A 14 -9.09 4.42 -3.19
CA THR A 14 -7.95 3.76 -2.51
C THR A 14 -8.20 3.62 -1.00
N GLU A 15 -8.94 4.54 -0.39
CA GLU A 15 -9.36 4.41 1.02
C GLU A 15 -10.29 3.20 1.23
N ALA A 16 -11.24 2.96 0.32
CA ALA A 16 -12.10 1.77 0.39
C ALA A 16 -11.28 0.48 0.31
N MET A 17 -10.27 0.44 -0.58
CA MET A 17 -9.30 -0.66 -0.64
C MET A 17 -8.52 -0.79 0.67
N ALA A 18 -8.00 0.32 1.22
CA ALA A 18 -7.23 0.32 2.45
C ALA A 18 -8.03 -0.21 3.66
N ASN A 19 -9.31 0.16 3.75
CA ASN A 19 -10.22 -0.37 4.77
C ASN A 19 -10.41 -1.88 4.63
N ALA A 20 -10.57 -2.40 3.40
CA ALA A 20 -10.65 -3.84 3.15
C ALA A 20 -9.35 -4.57 3.52
N VAL A 21 -8.18 -4.00 3.19
CA VAL A 21 -6.88 -4.52 3.66
C VAL A 21 -6.81 -4.54 5.19
N ALA A 22 -7.23 -3.46 5.86
CA ALA A 22 -7.25 -3.35 7.31
C ALA A 22 -8.17 -4.39 7.98
N GLU A 23 -9.31 -4.71 7.37
CA GLU A 23 -10.17 -5.83 7.80
C GLU A 23 -9.40 -7.16 7.72
N GLY A 24 -8.73 -7.44 6.60
CA GLY A 24 -7.90 -8.63 6.43
C GLY A 24 -6.78 -8.75 7.46
N VAL A 25 -6.12 -7.64 7.80
CA VAL A 25 -5.11 -7.60 8.86
C VAL A 25 -5.71 -8.01 10.20
N LYS A 26 -6.86 -7.44 10.57
CA LYS A 26 -7.56 -7.76 11.83
C LYS A 26 -8.02 -9.21 11.86
N GLU A 27 -8.53 -9.75 10.76
CA GLU A 27 -8.92 -11.17 10.63
C GLU A 27 -7.73 -12.13 10.81
N SER A 28 -6.52 -11.71 10.42
CA SER A 28 -5.30 -12.49 10.64
C SER A 28 -4.82 -12.51 12.11
N GLY A 29 -5.43 -11.70 12.98
CA GLY A 29 -5.03 -11.57 14.39
C GLY A 29 -3.76 -10.74 14.60
N ALA A 30 -3.30 -10.00 13.59
CA ALA A 30 -2.15 -9.11 13.68
C ALA A 30 -2.54 -7.74 14.29
N GLU A 31 -1.59 -7.11 14.97
CA GLU A 31 -1.71 -5.71 15.38
C GLU A 31 -1.64 -4.82 14.12
N LEU A 32 -2.51 -3.81 14.06
CA LEU A 32 -2.64 -2.94 12.90
C LEU A 32 -2.22 -1.51 13.25
N VAL A 33 -1.26 -0.98 12.50
CA VAL A 33 -1.05 0.46 12.31
C VAL A 33 -1.80 0.87 11.06
N PHE A 34 -2.75 1.79 11.19
CA PHE A 34 -3.57 2.27 10.08
C PHE A 34 -3.64 3.78 10.09
N ALA A 35 -3.16 4.41 9.02
CA ALA A 35 -3.13 5.87 8.92
C ALA A 35 -3.13 6.32 7.45
N GLN A 36 -3.54 7.56 7.23
CA GLN A 36 -3.23 8.24 5.97
C GLN A 36 -1.74 8.59 5.92
N ALA A 37 -1.17 8.62 4.72
CA ALA A 37 0.26 8.89 4.50
C ALA A 37 0.68 10.25 5.10
N SER A 38 -0.17 11.27 5.01
CA SER A 38 0.03 12.60 5.57
C SER A 38 0.09 12.64 7.11
N GLU A 39 -0.38 11.60 7.79
CA GLU A 39 -0.46 11.52 9.26
C GLU A 39 0.43 10.41 9.84
N ALA A 40 1.06 9.61 8.98
CA ALA A 40 1.80 8.42 9.37
C ALA A 40 3.22 8.75 9.87
N ASP A 41 3.66 8.05 10.91
CA ASP A 41 5.04 8.09 11.39
C ASP A 41 5.88 7.00 10.68
N ALA A 42 6.83 7.42 9.84
CA ALA A 42 7.69 6.50 9.10
C ALA A 42 8.55 5.60 10.01
N ALA A 43 8.95 6.07 11.20
CA ALA A 43 9.72 5.27 12.14
C ALA A 43 8.85 4.19 12.81
N GLU A 44 7.59 4.50 13.14
CA GLU A 44 6.64 3.48 13.60
C GLU A 44 6.39 2.44 12.51
N VAL A 45 6.15 2.88 11.28
CA VAL A 45 5.87 1.99 10.15
C VAL A 45 7.07 1.10 9.86
N ALA A 46 8.29 1.63 9.89
CA ALA A 46 9.52 0.86 9.76
C ALA A 46 9.73 -0.18 10.87
N SER A 47 9.07 -0.04 12.03
CA SER A 47 9.13 -1.06 13.10
C SER A 47 8.23 -2.26 12.85
N CYS A 48 7.31 -2.19 11.89
CA CYS A 48 6.35 -3.27 11.59
C CYS A 48 7.02 -4.47 10.88
N ASP A 49 6.39 -5.64 11.00
CA ASP A 49 6.82 -6.90 10.37
C ASP A 49 6.51 -6.90 8.87
N VAL A 50 5.33 -6.37 8.52
CA VAL A 50 4.85 -6.21 7.13
C VAL A 50 4.32 -4.79 6.95
N ILE A 51 4.66 -4.18 5.83
CA ILE A 51 4.24 -2.83 5.46
C ILE A 51 3.38 -2.94 4.19
N ILE A 52 2.18 -2.38 4.20
CA ILE A 52 1.25 -2.39 3.08
C ILE A 52 0.96 -0.94 2.72
N LEU A 53 1.32 -0.52 1.51
CA LEU A 53 1.23 0.88 1.08
C LEU A 53 0.19 1.04 -0.04
N GLY A 54 -0.69 2.02 0.10
CA GLY A 54 -1.80 2.27 -0.82
C GLY A 54 -1.73 3.65 -1.47
N SER A 55 -1.67 3.76 -2.79
CA SER A 55 -1.70 5.06 -3.45
C SER A 55 -2.47 5.04 -4.76
N PRO A 56 -3.36 6.01 -5.03
CA PRO A 56 -3.94 6.12 -6.34
C PRO A 56 -2.89 6.56 -7.37
N ALA A 57 -3.12 6.19 -8.63
CA ALA A 57 -2.37 6.77 -9.74
C ALA A 57 -2.71 8.25 -9.90
N MET A 58 -1.69 9.10 -10.03
CA MET A 58 -1.83 10.52 -10.34
C MET A 58 -1.12 10.88 -11.63
N GLY A 59 -1.72 11.81 -12.40
CA GLY A 59 -1.11 12.40 -13.59
C GLY A 59 -0.61 11.35 -14.59
N ASP A 60 0.72 11.26 -14.71
CA ASP A 60 1.44 10.38 -15.63
C ASP A 60 1.95 9.13 -14.91
N GLU A 61 1.03 8.35 -14.34
CA GLU A 61 1.33 7.08 -13.64
C GLU A 61 2.34 7.23 -12.49
N VAL A 62 2.14 8.23 -11.63
CA VAL A 62 2.94 8.45 -10.41
C VAL A 62 2.11 8.27 -9.14
N LEU A 63 2.79 8.17 -7.98
CA LEU A 63 2.13 8.17 -6.68
C LEU A 63 1.46 9.52 -6.39
N GLU A 64 0.43 9.48 -5.55
CA GLU A 64 -0.09 10.69 -4.92
C GLU A 64 0.96 11.36 -4.01
N ASP A 65 1.00 12.69 -4.03
CA ASP A 65 2.05 13.50 -3.42
C ASP A 65 2.30 13.19 -1.93
N SER A 66 1.24 13.02 -1.13
CA SER A 66 1.39 12.69 0.29
C SER A 66 1.97 11.29 0.51
N MET A 67 1.66 10.35 -0.39
CA MET A 67 2.31 9.04 -0.37
C MET A 67 3.77 9.13 -0.82
N GLU A 68 4.08 9.90 -1.86
CA GLU A 68 5.46 10.06 -2.31
C GLU A 68 6.34 10.65 -1.20
N ASP A 69 5.87 11.72 -0.54
CA ASP A 69 6.58 12.36 0.57
C ASP A 69 6.79 11.39 1.74
N PHE A 70 5.74 10.66 2.14
CA PHE A 70 5.83 9.66 3.20
C PHE A 70 6.81 8.52 2.81
N TYR A 71 6.67 8.00 1.60
CA TYR A 71 7.49 6.91 1.09
C TYR A 71 8.97 7.30 1.02
N ALA A 72 9.29 8.52 0.59
CA ALA A 72 10.67 9.02 0.55
C ALA A 72 11.35 9.02 1.93
N GLY A 73 10.59 9.30 3.00
CA GLY A 73 11.08 9.19 4.38
C GLY A 73 11.22 7.75 4.88
N LEU A 74 10.35 6.85 4.41
CA LEU A 74 10.37 5.43 4.78
C LEU A 74 11.44 4.63 4.04
N GLU A 75 11.71 4.97 2.77
CA GLU A 75 12.55 4.24 1.81
C GLU A 75 13.92 3.80 2.36
N PRO A 76 14.69 4.65 3.09
CA PRO A 76 15.97 4.25 3.66
C PRO A 76 15.89 3.10 4.68
N SER A 77 14.70 2.82 5.22
CA SER A 77 14.46 1.81 6.25
C SER A 77 13.86 0.51 5.72
N LEU A 78 13.72 0.36 4.40
CA LEU A 78 13.02 -0.77 3.77
C LEU A 78 13.88 -2.00 3.49
N SER A 79 15.20 -1.92 3.69
CA SER A 79 16.08 -3.07 3.45
C SER A 79 15.63 -4.30 4.26
N SER A 80 15.43 -5.42 3.56
CA SER A 80 14.91 -6.70 4.08
C SER A 80 13.48 -6.64 4.64
N LYS A 81 12.75 -5.51 4.52
CA LYS A 81 11.35 -5.41 4.96
C LYS A 81 10.42 -6.07 3.97
N LYS A 82 9.38 -6.72 4.48
CA LYS A 82 8.29 -7.25 3.68
C LYS A 82 7.31 -6.14 3.33
N VAL A 83 7.09 -5.90 2.05
CA VAL A 83 6.23 -4.81 1.58
C VAL A 83 5.22 -5.31 0.55
N ALA A 84 4.01 -4.79 0.61
CA ALA A 84 3.01 -4.96 -0.44
C ALA A 84 2.43 -3.61 -0.86
N VAL A 85 1.99 -3.49 -2.10
CA VAL A 85 1.41 -2.25 -2.63
C VAL A 85 0.03 -2.45 -3.25
N PHE A 86 -0.82 -1.44 -3.13
CA PHE A 86 -2.13 -1.40 -3.77
C PHE A 86 -2.53 0.02 -4.19
N GLY A 87 -3.58 0.16 -5.00
CA GLY A 87 -4.06 1.48 -5.40
C GLY A 87 -5.21 1.47 -6.39
N SER A 88 -5.91 2.60 -6.47
CA SER A 88 -6.94 2.83 -7.50
C SER A 88 -6.43 3.73 -8.64
N TYR A 89 -6.98 3.59 -9.84
CA TYR A 89 -6.60 4.41 -11.00
C TYR A 89 -7.81 4.73 -11.89
N ASP A 90 -7.67 5.74 -12.76
CA ASP A 90 -8.71 6.12 -13.72
C ASP A 90 -8.37 5.62 -15.13
N TRP A 91 -7.24 6.12 -15.66
CA TRP A 91 -6.65 5.72 -16.94
C TRP A 91 -5.29 5.05 -16.72
N GLY A 92 -4.76 4.40 -17.77
CA GLY A 92 -3.47 3.72 -17.72
C GLY A 92 -3.57 2.21 -17.53
N ASP A 93 -2.41 1.56 -17.42
CA ASP A 93 -2.29 0.10 -17.36
C ASP A 93 -1.68 -0.42 -16.05
N GLY A 94 -1.40 0.46 -15.08
CA GLY A 94 -0.78 0.08 -13.81
C GLY A 94 0.73 0.23 -13.75
N GLN A 95 1.33 1.07 -14.60
CA GLN A 95 2.75 1.38 -14.59
C GLN A 95 3.19 1.99 -13.25
N TRP A 96 2.34 2.78 -12.58
CA TRP A 96 2.70 3.40 -11.30
C TRP A 96 3.03 2.35 -10.22
N LEU A 97 2.22 1.28 -10.11
CA LEU A 97 2.51 0.19 -9.17
C LEU A 97 3.74 -0.60 -9.59
N ARG A 98 3.89 -0.92 -10.89
CA ARG A 98 5.09 -1.64 -11.37
C ARG A 98 6.36 -0.86 -11.05
N THR A 99 6.40 0.42 -11.36
CA THR A 99 7.52 1.32 -11.05
C THR A 99 7.78 1.39 -9.55
N TRP A 100 6.72 1.44 -8.74
CA TRP A 100 6.85 1.47 -7.29
C TRP A 100 7.41 0.15 -6.73
N THR A 101 6.98 -1.00 -7.26
CA THR A 101 7.52 -2.32 -6.87
C THR A 101 8.98 -2.50 -7.25
N GLU A 102 9.41 -1.94 -8.39
CA GLU A 102 10.82 -1.89 -8.79
C GLU A 102 11.63 -1.02 -7.82
N ARG A 103 11.12 0.16 -7.46
CA ARG A 103 11.75 1.06 -6.48
C ARG A 103 11.88 0.41 -5.10
N LEU A 104 10.83 -0.28 -4.63
CA LEU A 104 10.86 -1.06 -3.39
C LEU A 104 11.94 -2.13 -3.41
N SER A 105 12.04 -2.87 -4.52
CA SER A 105 13.04 -3.92 -4.69
C SER A 105 14.46 -3.33 -4.73
N ALA A 106 14.65 -2.19 -5.38
CA ALA A 106 15.91 -1.45 -5.41
C ALA A 106 16.33 -0.93 -4.02
N ALA A 107 15.36 -0.59 -3.16
CA ALA A 107 15.58 -0.26 -1.75
C ALA A 107 15.88 -1.49 -0.86
N GLY A 108 15.88 -2.70 -1.43
CA GLY A 108 16.16 -3.95 -0.73
C GLY A 108 14.96 -4.58 -0.03
N ALA A 109 13.74 -4.11 -0.29
CA ALA A 109 12.53 -4.68 0.25
C ALA A 109 12.16 -6.01 -0.44
N VAL A 110 11.42 -6.85 0.27
CA VAL A 110 10.82 -8.07 -0.26
C VAL A 110 9.36 -7.76 -0.63
N VAL A 111 9.11 -7.60 -1.93
CA VAL A 111 7.75 -7.34 -2.44
C VAL A 111 6.92 -8.62 -2.38
N LEU A 112 5.80 -8.60 -1.67
CA LEU A 112 4.98 -9.78 -1.37
C LEU A 112 3.89 -10.08 -2.40
N ASN A 113 3.48 -9.10 -3.22
CA ASN A 113 2.34 -9.23 -4.13
C ASN A 113 2.67 -8.89 -5.60
N GLY A 114 3.90 -9.18 -6.03
CA GLY A 114 4.31 -9.03 -7.44
C GLY A 114 4.19 -7.59 -7.93
N GLU A 115 3.37 -7.37 -8.96
CA GLU A 115 3.13 -6.04 -9.57
C GLU A 115 2.18 -5.13 -8.75
N GLY A 116 1.68 -5.59 -7.61
CA GLY A 116 0.73 -4.84 -6.80
C GLY A 116 -0.74 -5.13 -7.14
N LEU A 117 -1.64 -4.73 -6.24
CA LEU A 117 -3.09 -4.87 -6.42
C LEU A 117 -3.70 -3.55 -6.91
N LYS A 118 -4.30 -3.54 -8.10
CA LYS A 118 -4.95 -2.36 -8.69
C LYS A 118 -6.45 -2.54 -8.85
N ALA A 119 -7.21 -1.47 -8.62
CA ALA A 119 -8.63 -1.39 -8.95
C ALA A 119 -8.90 -0.16 -9.83
N GLN A 120 -9.67 -0.33 -10.90
CA GLN A 120 -10.05 0.80 -11.74
C GLN A 120 -11.27 1.52 -11.13
N LEU A 121 -11.14 2.83 -10.91
CA LEU A 121 -12.14 3.68 -10.27
C LEU A 121 -12.55 3.10 -8.90
N THR A 122 -13.84 2.95 -8.65
CA THR A 122 -14.38 2.41 -7.40
C THR A 122 -14.18 0.89 -7.37
N PRO A 123 -13.53 0.33 -6.34
CA PRO A 123 -13.33 -1.11 -6.24
C PRO A 123 -14.67 -1.84 -6.11
N ASP A 124 -14.84 -2.91 -6.89
CA ASP A 124 -15.99 -3.81 -6.78
C ASP A 124 -15.78 -4.84 -5.66
N GLU A 125 -16.77 -5.71 -5.45
CA GLU A 125 -16.71 -6.74 -4.41
C GLU A 125 -15.52 -7.70 -4.59
N ALA A 126 -15.11 -7.97 -5.83
CA ALA A 126 -13.97 -8.84 -6.12
C ALA A 126 -12.65 -8.16 -5.72
N ALA A 127 -12.45 -6.91 -6.12
CA ALA A 127 -11.29 -6.12 -5.73
C ALA A 127 -11.21 -5.92 -4.21
N LEU A 128 -12.34 -5.70 -3.53
CA LEU A 128 -12.40 -5.61 -2.07
C LEU A 128 -12.06 -6.96 -1.40
N ALA A 129 -12.50 -8.09 -1.96
CA ALA A 129 -12.13 -9.41 -1.47
C ALA A 129 -10.62 -9.66 -1.62
N GLU A 130 -10.02 -9.29 -2.76
CA GLU A 130 -8.56 -9.36 -2.95
C GLU A 130 -7.80 -8.47 -1.97
N CYS A 131 -8.32 -7.28 -1.66
CA CYS A 131 -7.76 -6.40 -0.62
C CYS A 131 -7.78 -7.07 0.76
N LYS A 132 -8.87 -7.76 1.12
CA LYS A 132 -8.96 -8.51 2.39
C LYS A 132 -7.93 -9.64 2.44
N GLU A 133 -7.75 -10.38 1.36
CA GLU A 133 -6.73 -11.43 1.30
C GLU A 133 -5.31 -10.85 1.37
N LEU A 134 -5.07 -9.68 0.75
CA LEU A 134 -3.80 -8.96 0.87
C LEU A 134 -3.49 -8.60 2.34
N GLY A 135 -4.48 -8.20 3.14
CA GLY A 135 -4.29 -7.93 4.57
C GLY A 135 -3.81 -9.14 5.38
N LYS A 136 -4.08 -10.36 4.91
CA LYS A 136 -3.78 -11.61 5.62
C LYS A 136 -2.36 -12.12 5.39
N ILE A 137 -1.62 -11.56 4.43
CA ILE A 137 -0.24 -12.00 4.08
C ILE A 137 0.72 -11.94 5.28
N SER A 138 1.75 -12.79 5.28
CA SER A 138 2.68 -12.97 6.41
C SER A 138 4.16 -12.92 6.06
#